data_AF-A0AAV9UIA6-F1
#
_entry.id   AF-A0AAV9UIA6-F1
#
_cell.length_a   1.000
_cell.length_b   1.000
_cell.length_c   1.000
_cell.angle_alpha   90.00
_cell.angle_beta   90.00
_cell.angle_gamma   90.00
#
_symmetry.space_group_name_H-M   'P 1'
#
loop_
_entity.id
_entity.type
_entity.pdbx_description
1 polymer ?
#
loop_
_entity_poly.entity_id
_entity_poly.type
_entity_poly.pdbx_seq_one_letter_code
_entity_poly.pdbx_strand_id
1 'polypeptide(L)'
;MAIHPSSVENPAYDADYYDPSTPHPSSTVRLASKHTTEGYRDGITTSKQQYVQEGFDEGYILGAALGLKVGELLGVLEGIVGTLNGLIAALDKRADSNSGGERETLKEQLKRQKRVRETAKEELALEKVFGREYFGEDGLWKWTTEEENEEMTFDDIVLHHPLVVKWGDAVTKQAQELGLELKDGIEVEDEDDN
;
A
#
# COMPACT_ATOMS: atom_id res chain seq x y z
N MET A 1 60.18 31.63 -75.93
CA MET A 1 60.62 30.22 -75.80
C MET A 1 60.55 29.89 -74.32
N ALA A 2 59.64 28.99 -73.96
CA ALA A 2 59.27 28.70 -72.58
C ALA A 2 60.34 27.83 -71.90
N ILE A 3 60.63 28.11 -70.63
CA ILE A 3 61.42 27.23 -69.76
C ILE A 3 60.47 26.75 -68.65
N HIS A 4 60.22 25.44 -68.66
CA HIS A 4 59.41 24.72 -67.70
C HIS A 4 60.10 24.65 -66.33
N PRO A 5 59.35 24.78 -65.22
CA PRO A 5 59.79 24.29 -63.92
C PRO A 5 59.01 23.00 -63.57
N SER A 6 59.64 21.83 -63.73
CA SER A 6 59.16 20.58 -63.12
C SER A 6 60.31 19.86 -62.43
N SER A 7 60.20 19.75 -61.11
CA SER A 7 60.72 18.71 -60.21
C SER A 7 61.19 19.34 -58.91
N VAL A 8 60.22 19.79 -58.11
CA VAL A 8 60.35 19.75 -56.66
C VAL A 8 59.64 18.46 -56.25
N GLU A 9 60.39 17.47 -55.78
CA GLU A 9 59.83 16.31 -55.09
C GLU A 9 59.09 16.83 -53.85
N ASN A 10 57.76 16.77 -53.89
CA ASN A 10 56.98 16.89 -52.67
C ASN A 10 57.30 15.66 -51.79
N PRO A 11 57.73 15.82 -50.54
CA PRO A 11 57.77 14.70 -49.61
C PRO A 11 56.35 14.14 -49.50
N ALA A 12 56.24 12.81 -49.63
CA ALA A 12 54.99 12.09 -49.60
C ALA A 12 54.14 12.55 -48.40
N TYR A 13 53.01 13.18 -48.69
CA TYR A 13 51.98 13.46 -47.70
C TYR A 13 51.30 12.11 -47.41
N ASP A 14 51.81 11.41 -46.40
CA ASP A 14 51.24 10.15 -45.95
C ASP A 14 49.97 10.49 -45.15
N ALA A 15 48.81 10.22 -45.74
CA ALA A 15 47.51 10.72 -45.26
C ALA A 15 46.97 10.00 -44.01
N ASP A 16 47.80 9.17 -43.38
CA ASP A 16 47.33 8.13 -42.45
C ASP A 16 47.98 8.24 -41.06
N TYR A 17 48.71 9.32 -40.75
CA TYR A 17 49.26 9.53 -39.41
C TYR A 17 48.17 9.93 -38.41
N TYR A 18 47.40 8.94 -37.96
CA TYR A 18 46.46 9.04 -36.84
C TYR A 18 47.27 9.21 -35.55
N ASP A 19 47.42 10.44 -35.07
CA ASP A 19 47.94 10.72 -33.74
C ASP A 19 46.80 10.59 -32.71
N PRO A 20 46.76 9.51 -31.90
CA PRO A 20 45.71 9.31 -30.90
C PRO A 20 45.81 10.31 -29.72
N SER A 21 46.86 11.13 -29.66
CA SER A 21 47.13 12.05 -28.54
C SER A 21 46.58 13.46 -28.73
N THR A 22 46.16 13.86 -29.94
CA THR A 22 45.51 15.15 -30.20
C THR A 22 44.00 15.02 -30.28
N PRO A 23 43.22 15.48 -29.27
CA PRO A 23 41.77 15.46 -29.33
C PRO A 23 41.31 16.42 -30.43
N HIS A 24 40.83 15.90 -31.55
CA HIS A 24 40.18 16.72 -32.56
C HIS A 24 39.00 17.48 -31.92
N PRO A 25 38.78 18.77 -32.20
CA PRO A 25 37.72 19.56 -31.58
C PRO A 25 36.31 18.99 -31.82
N SER A 26 36.14 18.14 -32.84
CA SER A 26 34.92 17.40 -33.09
C SER A 26 34.72 16.19 -32.16
N SER A 27 35.77 15.56 -31.66
CA SER A 27 35.66 14.41 -30.75
C SER A 27 35.29 14.84 -29.33
N THR A 28 35.79 15.98 -28.87
CA THR A 28 35.43 16.55 -27.55
C THR A 28 33.98 17.01 -27.51
N VAL A 29 33.48 17.67 -28.55
CA VAL A 29 32.07 18.09 -28.67
C VAL A 29 31.13 16.88 -28.80
N ARG A 30 31.52 15.85 -29.56
CA ARG A 30 30.75 14.59 -29.66
C ARG A 30 30.74 13.81 -28.35
N LEU A 31 31.83 13.83 -27.60
CA LEU A 31 31.91 13.20 -26.29
C LEU A 31 31.04 13.94 -25.26
N ALA A 32 31.08 15.27 -25.26
CA ALA A 32 30.24 16.10 -24.41
C ALA A 32 28.75 15.92 -24.71
N SER A 33 28.34 15.89 -25.98
CA SER A 33 26.94 15.67 -26.35
C SER A 33 26.46 14.26 -25.98
N LYS A 34 27.31 13.25 -26.14
CA LYS A 34 27.04 11.88 -25.68
C LYS A 34 26.87 11.83 -24.17
N HIS A 35 27.79 12.41 -23.40
CA HIS A 35 27.73 12.43 -21.93
C HIS A 35 26.54 13.24 -21.39
N THR A 36 26.16 14.35 -22.02
CA THR A 36 24.95 15.10 -21.64
C THR A 36 23.68 14.29 -21.92
N THR A 37 23.64 13.58 -23.05
CA THR A 37 22.48 12.74 -23.41
C THR A 37 22.38 11.51 -22.50
N GLU A 38 23.52 10.87 -22.20
CA GLU A 38 23.62 9.75 -21.28
C GLU A 38 23.30 10.20 -19.85
N GLY A 39 23.84 11.32 -19.37
CA GLY A 39 23.56 11.86 -18.04
C GLY A 39 22.12 12.37 -17.87
N TYR A 40 21.49 12.92 -18.92
CA TYR A 40 20.06 13.24 -18.87
C TYR A 40 19.19 11.97 -18.81
N ARG A 41 19.53 10.95 -19.59
CA ARG A 41 18.83 9.66 -19.54
C ARG A 41 19.01 8.96 -18.20
N ASP A 42 20.24 8.95 -17.70
CA ASP A 42 20.59 8.37 -16.41
C ASP A 42 19.88 9.12 -15.29
N GLY A 43 19.94 10.46 -15.29
CA GLY A 43 19.23 11.30 -14.32
C GLY A 43 17.70 11.07 -14.30
N ILE A 44 17.06 10.94 -15.46
CA ILE A 44 15.63 10.59 -15.54
C ILE A 44 15.37 9.16 -15.06
N THR A 45 16.27 8.21 -15.37
CA THR A 45 16.13 6.81 -14.96
C THR A 45 16.31 6.66 -13.46
N THR A 46 17.37 7.24 -12.89
CA THR A 46 17.65 7.29 -11.45
C THR A 46 16.51 7.98 -10.70
N SER A 47 16.04 9.14 -11.18
CA SER A 47 14.92 9.85 -10.54
C SER A 47 13.65 8.99 -10.54
N LYS A 48 13.29 8.38 -11.67
CA LYS A 48 12.11 7.51 -11.74
C LYS A 48 12.22 6.28 -10.84
N GLN A 49 13.40 5.68 -10.76
CA GLN A 49 13.62 4.51 -9.93
C GLN A 49 13.55 4.85 -8.43
N GLN A 50 14.03 6.04 -8.05
CA GLN A 50 14.05 6.49 -6.66
C GLN A 50 12.63 6.74 -6.11
N TYR A 51 11.77 7.46 -6.84
CA TYR A 51 10.41 7.79 -6.35
C TYR A 51 9.42 6.61 -6.43
N VAL A 52 9.65 5.64 -7.32
CA VAL A 52 8.76 4.47 -7.45
C VAL A 52 8.88 3.53 -6.25
N GLN A 53 10.07 3.40 -5.66
CA GLN A 53 10.30 2.53 -4.50
C GLN A 53 9.71 3.15 -3.23
N GLU A 54 9.96 4.43 -2.99
CA GLU A 54 9.43 5.17 -1.84
C GLU A 54 7.90 5.11 -1.80
N GLY A 55 7.23 5.38 -2.93
CA GLY A 55 5.76 5.27 -3.01
C GLY A 55 5.23 3.83 -2.86
N PHE A 56 6.01 2.81 -3.24
CA PHE A 56 5.65 1.42 -3.00
C PHE A 56 5.75 1.05 -1.51
N ASP A 57 6.82 1.47 -0.84
CA ASP A 57 7.06 1.17 0.57
C ASP A 57 5.99 1.82 1.45
N GLU A 58 5.64 3.09 1.18
CA GLU A 58 4.55 3.79 1.86
C GLU A 58 3.19 3.11 1.62
N GLY A 59 2.89 2.79 0.36
CA GLY A 59 1.66 2.10 0.00
C GLY A 59 1.56 0.70 0.61
N TYR A 60 2.68 0.00 0.74
CA TYR A 60 2.75 -1.32 1.37
C TYR A 60 2.47 -1.24 2.87
N ILE A 61 3.09 -0.30 3.60
CA ILE A 61 2.88 -0.12 5.04
C ILE A 61 1.42 0.28 5.33
N LEU A 62 0.88 1.27 4.59
CA LEU A 62 -0.52 1.66 4.72
C LEU A 62 -1.47 0.50 4.39
N GLY A 63 -1.19 -0.23 3.31
CA GLY A 63 -1.99 -1.38 2.90
C GLY A 63 -2.00 -2.49 3.95
N ALA A 64 -0.86 -2.74 4.61
CA ALA A 64 -0.73 -3.69 5.70
C ALA A 64 -1.54 -3.24 6.93
N ALA A 65 -1.39 -1.99 7.36
CA ALA A 65 -2.14 -1.42 8.48
C ALA A 65 -3.67 -1.48 8.23
N LEU A 66 -4.10 -1.09 7.02
CA LEU A 66 -5.51 -1.14 6.63
C LEU A 66 -6.03 -2.58 6.58
N GLY A 67 -5.25 -3.50 6.03
CA GLY A 67 -5.59 -4.93 5.97
C GLY A 67 -5.71 -5.55 7.37
N LEU A 68 -4.80 -5.21 8.28
CA LEU A 68 -4.87 -5.63 9.69
C LEU A 68 -6.14 -5.12 10.35
N LYS A 69 -6.46 -3.83 10.19
CA LYS A 69 -7.65 -3.24 10.81
C LYS A 69 -8.95 -3.82 10.25
N VAL A 70 -9.04 -4.02 8.94
CA VAL A 70 -10.18 -4.71 8.32
C VAL A 70 -10.30 -6.15 8.82
N GLY A 71 -9.18 -6.86 8.92
CA GLY A 71 -9.13 -8.22 9.44
C GLY A 71 -9.62 -8.30 10.89
N GLU A 72 -9.19 -7.37 11.74
CA GLU A 72 -9.65 -7.23 13.13
C GLU A 72 -11.17 -7.06 13.20
N LEU A 73 -11.73 -6.09 12.47
CA LEU A 73 -13.18 -5.82 12.46
C LEU A 73 -14.00 -7.05 12.02
N LEU A 74 -13.57 -7.72 10.94
CA LEU A 74 -14.22 -8.94 10.47
C LEU A 74 -14.04 -10.10 11.48
N GLY A 75 -12.88 -10.19 12.11
CA GLY A 75 -12.58 -11.18 13.15
C GLY A 75 -13.47 -11.04 14.37
N VAL A 76 -13.70 -9.81 14.85
CA VAL A 76 -14.61 -9.55 15.98
C VAL A 76 -16.05 -9.94 15.62
N LEU A 77 -16.54 -9.59 14.42
CA LEU A 77 -17.87 -9.99 13.96
C LEU A 77 -18.02 -11.51 13.84
N GLU A 78 -17.00 -12.21 13.34
CA GLU A 78 -16.98 -13.68 13.31
C GLU A 78 -16.95 -14.26 14.73
N GLY A 79 -16.19 -13.65 15.64
CA GLY A 79 -16.16 -13.99 17.07
C GLY A 79 -17.53 -13.91 17.71
N ILE A 80 -18.26 -12.81 17.49
CA ILE A 80 -19.64 -12.62 17.97
C ILE A 80 -20.58 -13.72 17.42
N VAL A 81 -20.49 -14.04 16.13
CA VAL A 81 -21.28 -15.14 15.55
C VAL A 81 -20.89 -16.48 16.18
N GLY A 82 -19.60 -16.71 16.44
CA GLY A 82 -19.07 -17.88 17.11
C GLY A 82 -19.58 -18.05 18.53
N THR A 83 -19.57 -16.98 19.34
CA THR A 83 -20.06 -17.02 20.73
C THR A 83 -21.55 -17.35 20.77
N LEU A 84 -22.37 -16.73 19.92
CA LEU A 84 -23.80 -17.03 19.82
C LEU A 84 -24.08 -18.49 19.41
N ASN A 85 -23.34 -19.03 18.44
CA ASN A 85 -23.43 -20.45 18.08
C ASN A 85 -23.07 -21.36 19.27
N GLY A 86 -22.00 -21.02 20.00
CA GLY A 86 -21.56 -21.77 21.19
C GLY A 86 -22.61 -21.77 22.31
N LEU A 87 -23.23 -20.61 22.57
CA LEU A 87 -24.31 -20.48 23.56
C LEU A 87 -25.53 -21.31 23.20
N ILE A 88 -25.98 -21.26 21.94
CA ILE A 88 -27.12 -22.08 21.46
C ILE A 88 -26.80 -23.57 21.61
N ALA A 89 -25.58 -24.00 21.22
CA ALA A 89 -25.17 -25.39 21.36
C ALA A 89 -25.07 -25.84 22.83
N ALA A 90 -24.68 -24.95 23.74
CA ALA A 90 -24.65 -25.23 25.17
C ALA A 90 -26.06 -25.37 25.76
N LEU A 91 -27.02 -24.53 25.32
CA LEU A 91 -28.42 -24.67 25.70
C LEU A 91 -29.04 -25.97 25.17
N ASP A 92 -28.72 -26.36 23.94
CA ASP A 92 -29.21 -27.62 23.35
C ASP A 92 -28.78 -28.85 24.15
N LYS A 93 -27.61 -28.79 24.80
CA LYS A 93 -27.13 -29.86 25.69
C LYS A 93 -27.80 -29.88 27.06
N ARG A 94 -28.36 -28.75 27.53
CA ARG A 94 -28.95 -28.65 28.90
C ARG A 94 -30.34 -29.27 29.02
N ALA A 95 -30.99 -29.65 27.92
CA ALA A 95 -32.28 -30.36 27.89
C ALA A 95 -33.36 -29.80 28.83
N ASP A 96 -33.38 -28.47 29.02
CA ASP A 96 -34.36 -27.80 29.86
C ASP A 96 -35.55 -27.36 28.99
N SER A 97 -36.76 -27.80 29.35
CA SER A 97 -37.98 -27.48 28.60
C SER A 97 -38.38 -26.01 28.73
N ASN A 98 -37.83 -25.28 29.71
CA ASN A 98 -38.13 -23.87 29.95
C ASN A 98 -37.22 -22.90 29.18
N SER A 99 -36.12 -23.37 28.57
CA SER A 99 -35.16 -22.53 27.83
C SER A 99 -35.54 -22.34 26.35
N GLY A 100 -36.74 -22.76 25.93
CA GLY A 100 -37.22 -22.62 24.56
C GLY A 100 -37.31 -21.16 24.09
N GLY A 101 -37.75 -20.26 24.98
CA GLY A 101 -37.84 -18.82 24.70
C GLY A 101 -36.46 -18.17 24.51
N GLU A 102 -35.53 -18.44 25.43
CA GLU A 102 -34.14 -17.96 25.36
C GLU A 102 -33.45 -18.45 24.08
N ARG A 103 -33.65 -19.73 23.74
CA ARG A 103 -33.11 -20.32 22.50
C ARG A 103 -33.60 -19.59 21.25
N GLU A 104 -34.88 -19.26 21.17
CA GLU A 104 -35.42 -18.58 20.00
C GLU A 104 -34.86 -17.15 19.89
N THR A 105 -34.75 -16.43 21.02
CA THR A 105 -34.12 -15.11 21.03
C THR A 105 -32.67 -15.13 20.56
N LEU A 106 -31.87 -16.13 20.99
CA LEU A 106 -30.49 -16.27 20.54
C LEU A 106 -30.40 -16.64 19.05
N LYS A 107 -31.33 -17.45 18.52
CA LYS A 107 -31.39 -17.76 17.09
C LYS A 107 -31.73 -16.54 16.25
N GLU A 108 -32.65 -15.71 16.71
CA GLU A 108 -32.98 -14.45 16.05
C GLU A 108 -31.79 -13.49 16.06
N GLN A 109 -31.12 -13.35 17.20
CA GLN A 109 -29.88 -12.58 17.31
C GLN A 109 -28.80 -13.12 16.38
N LEU A 110 -28.56 -14.44 16.34
CA LEU A 110 -27.61 -15.07 15.44
C LEU A 110 -27.92 -14.77 13.97
N LYS A 111 -29.19 -14.84 13.57
CA LYS A 111 -29.62 -14.50 12.21
C LYS A 111 -29.35 -13.04 11.89
N ARG A 112 -29.58 -12.14 12.85
CA ARG A 112 -29.25 -10.71 12.71
C ARG A 112 -27.75 -10.51 12.54
N GLN A 113 -26.93 -11.09 13.42
CA GLN A 113 -25.48 -10.91 13.37
C GLN A 113 -24.84 -11.52 12.11
N LYS A 114 -25.36 -12.67 11.63
CA LYS A 114 -24.93 -13.22 10.33
C LYS A 114 -25.18 -12.24 9.19
N ARG A 115 -26.33 -11.57 9.15
CA ARG A 115 -26.62 -10.55 8.12
C ARG A 115 -25.64 -9.40 8.19
N VAL A 116 -25.41 -8.87 9.40
CA VAL A 116 -24.48 -7.76 9.57
C VAL A 116 -23.07 -8.14 9.13
N ARG A 117 -22.62 -9.35 9.50
CA ARG A 117 -21.32 -9.87 9.06
C ARG A 117 -21.23 -9.99 7.54
N GLU A 118 -22.24 -10.52 6.86
CA GLU A 118 -22.19 -10.62 5.39
C GLU A 118 -22.13 -9.22 4.75
N THR A 119 -22.91 -8.26 5.26
CA THR A 119 -22.80 -6.86 4.81
C THR A 119 -21.41 -6.27 5.08
N ALA A 120 -20.80 -6.60 6.23
CA ALA A 120 -19.45 -6.17 6.56
C ALA A 120 -18.41 -6.74 5.58
N LYS A 121 -18.51 -8.03 5.24
CA LYS A 121 -17.64 -8.67 4.26
C LYS A 121 -17.75 -8.05 2.88
N GLU A 122 -18.96 -7.72 2.46
CA GLU A 122 -19.18 -7.07 1.17
C GLU A 122 -18.65 -5.64 1.14
N GLU A 123 -18.79 -4.88 2.22
CA GLU A 123 -18.34 -3.49 2.29
C GLU A 123 -16.84 -3.35 2.54
N LEU A 124 -16.28 -4.19 3.40
CA LEU A 124 -14.85 -4.23 3.74
C LEU A 124 -14.04 -5.10 2.78
N ALA A 125 -14.62 -5.51 1.66
CA ALA A 125 -13.90 -6.20 0.59
C ALA A 125 -12.76 -5.32 0.07
N LEU A 126 -11.62 -5.92 -0.27
CA LEU A 126 -10.42 -5.21 -0.72
C LEU A 126 -10.73 -4.27 -1.88
N GLU A 127 -11.59 -4.68 -2.80
CA GLU A 127 -11.98 -3.88 -3.97
C GLU A 127 -12.70 -2.59 -3.61
N LYS A 128 -13.39 -2.56 -2.45
CA LYS A 128 -14.10 -1.37 -1.96
C LYS A 128 -13.24 -0.55 -1.02
N VAL A 129 -12.47 -1.20 -0.15
CA VAL A 129 -11.56 -0.52 0.79
C VAL A 129 -10.45 0.21 0.02
N PHE A 130 -9.88 -0.44 -1.00
CA PHE A 130 -8.93 0.18 -1.92
C PHE A 130 -9.61 0.78 -3.16
N GLY A 131 -10.92 1.06 -3.05
CA GLY A 131 -11.73 1.59 -4.13
C GLY A 131 -11.29 3.00 -4.54
N ARG A 132 -11.63 3.37 -5.78
CA ARG A 132 -11.39 4.73 -6.30
C ARG A 132 -12.18 5.80 -5.53
N GLU A 133 -13.15 5.41 -4.70
CA GLU A 133 -13.79 6.32 -3.77
C GLU A 133 -12.80 6.88 -2.74
N TYR A 134 -11.84 6.06 -2.30
CA TYR A 134 -10.92 6.40 -1.22
C TYR A 134 -9.49 6.68 -1.71
N PHE A 135 -9.09 6.13 -2.86
CA PHE A 135 -7.77 6.35 -3.45
C PHE A 135 -7.84 7.13 -4.77
N GLY A 136 -6.86 8.00 -4.99
CA GLY A 136 -6.64 8.76 -6.23
C GLY A 136 -5.95 7.94 -7.33
N GLU A 137 -5.87 8.51 -8.54
CA GLU A 137 -5.11 7.88 -9.65
C GLU A 137 -3.60 7.89 -9.43
N ASP A 138 -3.14 8.76 -8.53
CA ASP A 138 -1.79 8.88 -8.01
C ASP A 138 -1.47 7.86 -6.90
N GLY A 139 -2.47 7.09 -6.45
CA GLY A 139 -2.31 6.12 -5.36
C GLY A 139 -2.38 6.74 -3.97
N LEU A 140 -2.65 8.04 -3.87
CA LEU A 140 -2.80 8.73 -2.58
C LEU A 140 -4.22 8.56 -2.04
N TRP A 141 -4.34 8.42 -0.72
CA TRP A 141 -5.63 8.40 -0.04
C TRP A 141 -6.28 9.78 -0.05
N LYS A 142 -7.62 9.79 -0.10
CA LYS A 142 -8.44 11.01 -0.22
C LYS A 142 -8.96 11.52 1.11
N TRP A 143 -8.80 10.76 2.19
CA TRP A 143 -9.31 11.13 3.50
C TRP A 143 -8.17 11.71 4.34
N THR A 144 -8.26 12.97 4.72
CA THR A 144 -7.36 13.63 5.66
C THR A 144 -8.20 14.38 6.69
N THR A 145 -7.72 14.43 7.94
CA THR A 145 -8.36 15.20 9.01
C THR A 145 -8.07 16.69 8.86
N GLU A 146 -8.92 17.54 9.43
CA GLU A 146 -8.73 19.00 9.43
C GLU A 146 -7.53 19.47 10.29
N GLU A 147 -6.86 18.55 10.99
CA GLU A 147 -5.64 18.80 11.77
C GLU A 147 -4.39 18.46 10.94
N GLU A 148 -4.21 19.19 9.84
CA GLU A 148 -3.12 19.06 8.85
C GLU A 148 -1.69 19.30 9.40
N ASN A 149 -1.48 19.38 10.72
CA ASN A 149 -0.23 19.86 11.32
C ASN A 149 0.46 18.91 12.32
N GLU A 150 -0.09 17.72 12.58
CA GLU A 150 0.62 16.68 13.35
C GLU A 150 1.09 15.56 12.42
N GLU A 151 2.28 15.02 12.70
CA GLU A 151 2.83 13.85 12.03
C GLU A 151 1.91 12.64 12.31
N MET A 152 0.88 12.42 11.48
CA MET A 152 -0.02 11.29 11.62
C MET A 152 0.70 10.00 11.24
N THR A 153 0.57 8.98 12.08
CA THR A 153 1.07 7.64 11.74
C THR A 153 0.15 6.98 10.71
N PHE A 154 0.64 5.96 10.00
CA PHE A 154 -0.20 5.19 9.08
C PHE A 154 -1.40 4.55 9.79
N ASP A 155 -1.26 4.18 11.06
CA ASP A 155 -2.35 3.63 11.85
C ASP A 155 -3.44 4.69 12.09
N ASP A 156 -3.05 5.92 12.42
CA ASP A 156 -4.00 7.03 12.56
C ASP A 156 -4.74 7.28 11.25
N ILE A 157 -4.04 7.25 10.12
CA ILE A 157 -4.65 7.42 8.80
C ILE A 157 -5.70 6.32 8.55
N VAL A 158 -5.36 5.06 8.85
CA VAL A 158 -6.28 3.92 8.71
C VAL A 158 -7.52 4.08 9.58
N LEU A 159 -7.37 4.57 10.81
CA LEU A 159 -8.50 4.80 11.72
C LEU A 159 -9.49 5.85 11.20
N HIS A 160 -9.04 6.78 10.37
CA HIS A 160 -9.90 7.79 9.73
C HIS A 160 -10.55 7.31 8.42
N HIS A 161 -10.24 6.10 7.94
CA HIS A 161 -10.84 5.58 6.72
C HIS A 161 -12.37 5.42 6.90
N PRO A 162 -13.22 5.97 6.01
CA PRO A 162 -14.67 6.04 6.24
C PRO A 162 -15.35 4.69 6.52
N LEU A 163 -14.95 3.62 5.81
CA LEU A 163 -15.46 2.27 6.09
C LEU A 163 -14.95 1.71 7.42
N VAL A 164 -13.71 2.01 7.80
CA VAL A 164 -13.12 1.54 9.06
C VAL A 164 -13.84 2.20 10.23
N VAL A 165 -14.07 3.51 10.17
CA VAL A 165 -14.86 4.24 11.18
C VAL A 165 -16.27 3.65 11.28
N LYS A 166 -16.99 3.54 10.16
CA LYS A 166 -18.35 3.02 10.12
C LYS A 166 -18.46 1.63 10.76
N TRP A 167 -17.57 0.72 10.40
CA TRP A 167 -17.62 -0.66 10.87
C TRP A 167 -17.02 -0.81 12.28
N GLY A 168 -16.07 0.03 12.66
CA GLY A 168 -15.59 0.17 14.04
C GLY A 168 -16.72 0.53 14.99
N ASP A 169 -17.49 1.58 14.66
CA ASP A 169 -18.67 1.97 15.45
C ASP A 169 -19.71 0.86 15.53
N ALA A 170 -19.96 0.16 14.41
CA ALA A 170 -20.91 -0.95 14.35
C ALA A 170 -20.47 -2.12 15.24
N VAL A 171 -19.17 -2.44 15.24
CA VAL A 171 -18.58 -3.51 16.07
C VAL A 171 -18.64 -3.13 17.54
N THR A 172 -18.21 -1.93 17.91
CA THR A 172 -18.24 -1.44 19.30
C THR A 172 -19.66 -1.47 19.85
N LYS A 173 -20.65 -1.02 19.05
CA LYS A 173 -22.05 -1.08 19.45
C LYS A 173 -22.53 -2.52 19.68
N GLN A 174 -22.18 -3.46 18.80
CA GLN A 174 -22.57 -4.86 18.97
C GLN A 174 -21.90 -5.53 20.17
N ALA A 175 -20.63 -5.23 20.42
CA ALA A 175 -19.91 -5.72 21.58
C ALA A 175 -20.57 -5.23 22.88
N GLN A 176 -20.91 -3.94 22.95
CA GLN A 176 -21.63 -3.35 24.09
C GLN A 176 -23.02 -3.98 24.30
N GLU A 177 -23.79 -4.21 23.22
CA GLU A 177 -25.09 -4.88 23.31
C GLU A 177 -24.99 -6.30 23.88
N LEU A 178 -23.85 -6.97 23.71
CA LEU A 178 -23.59 -8.33 24.19
C LEU A 178 -22.80 -8.36 25.51
N GLY A 179 -22.44 -7.20 26.06
CA GLY A 179 -21.60 -7.11 27.26
C GLY A 179 -20.19 -7.66 27.07
N LEU A 180 -19.68 -7.64 25.84
CA LEU A 180 -18.33 -8.07 25.50
C LEU A 180 -17.36 -6.89 25.66
N GLU A 181 -16.25 -7.12 26.34
CA GLU A 181 -15.12 -6.20 26.40
C GLU A 181 -14.21 -6.48 25.19
N LEU A 182 -14.01 -5.47 24.36
CA LEU A 182 -13.02 -5.52 23.28
C LEU A 182 -11.69 -5.08 23.89
N LYS A 183 -10.67 -5.92 23.75
CA LYS A 183 -9.29 -5.48 24.02
C LYS A 183 -8.83 -4.65 22.83
N ASP A 184 -8.42 -3.42 23.11
CA ASP A 184 -7.75 -2.60 22.10
C ASP A 184 -6.34 -3.16 21.87
N GLY A 185 -6.05 -3.52 20.62
CA GLY A 185 -4.71 -3.86 20.16
C GLY A 185 -4.33 -5.33 20.30
N ILE A 186 -3.67 -5.84 19.25
CA ILE A 186 -2.76 -6.97 19.37
C ILE A 186 -1.52 -6.38 20.06
N GLU A 187 -1.38 -6.57 21.36
CA GLU A 187 -0.09 -6.39 22.03
C GLU A 187 0.86 -7.41 21.40
N VAL A 188 1.63 -6.98 20.40
CA VAL A 188 2.79 -7.73 19.96
C VAL A 188 3.78 -7.58 21.10
N GLU A 189 3.83 -8.58 21.98
CA GLU A 189 4.96 -8.71 22.89
C GLU A 189 6.20 -8.79 22.00
N ASP A 190 6.97 -7.71 21.95
CA ASP A 190 8.28 -7.70 21.33
C ASP A 190 9.07 -8.82 21.98
N GLU A 191 9.26 -9.93 21.26
CA GLU A 191 10.22 -10.96 21.65
C GLU A 191 11.59 -10.28 21.64
N ASP A 192 12.03 -9.84 22.82
CA ASP A 192 13.41 -9.44 23.09
C ASP A 192 14.33 -10.60 22.69
N ASP A 193 14.81 -10.57 21.45
CA ASP A 193 15.80 -11.51 20.93
C ASP A 193 17.10 -11.36 21.74
N ASN A 194 17.40 -12.42 22.52
CA ASN A 194 18.56 -12.58 23.40
C ASN A 194 19.83 -12.98 22.64
#